data_AF-A6JYT2-F1
#
_entry.id   AF-A6JYT2-F1
#
_cell.length_a   1.000
_cell.length_b   1.000
_cell.length_c   1.000
_cell.angle_alpha   90.00
_cell.angle_beta   90.00
_cell.angle_gamma   90.00
#
_symmetry.space_group_name_H-M   'P 1'
#
loop_
_entity.id
_entity.type
_entity.pdbx_description
1 polymer ?
#
loop_
_entity_poly.entity_id
_entity_poly.type
_entity_poly.pdbx_seq_one_letter_code
_entity_poly.pdbx_strand_id
1 'polypeptide(L)'
;MGKIALQLKATLENVTNLRPVGEDFRWYLKMKCGNCGEISEKWQYIRLMDSVALKGGRGSASMVQKCKLCARENSIEILSSTIKSYNVSFLL
;
A
#
# COMPACT_ATOMS: atom_id res chain seq x y z
N MET A 1 -14.26 -7.15 0.18
CA MET A 1 -12.89 -6.63 0.03
C MET A 1 -12.98 -5.15 -0.30
N GLY A 2 -12.30 -4.26 0.44
CA GLY A 2 -12.31 -2.83 0.15
C GLY A 2 -11.12 -2.41 -0.71
N LYS A 3 -11.26 -1.36 -1.53
CA LYS A 3 -10.15 -0.69 -2.21
C LYS A 3 -9.94 0.69 -1.58
N ILE A 4 -8.69 1.07 -1.33
CA ILE A 4 -8.31 2.38 -0.78
C ILE A 4 -7.30 3.00 -1.74
N ALA A 5 -7.51 4.26 -2.12
CA ALA A 5 -6.57 5.02 -2.93
C ALA A 5 -5.66 5.86 -2.02
N LEU A 6 -4.35 5.79 -2.26
CA LEU A 6 -3.37 6.71 -1.67
C LEU A 6 -3.14 7.86 -2.64
N GLN A 7 -3.44 9.09 -2.21
CA GLN A 7 -3.28 10.30 -3.02
C GLN A 7 -2.08 11.11 -2.52
N LEU A 8 -1.32 11.66 -3.47
CA LEU A 8 -0.16 12.51 -3.20
C LEU A 8 -0.47 13.94 -3.63
N LYS A 9 -0.04 14.92 -2.83
CA LYS A 9 -0.04 16.34 -3.18
C LYS A 9 1.34 16.92 -2.86
N ALA A 10 1.93 17.61 -3.83
CA ALA A 10 3.21 18.27 -3.68
C ALA A 10 3.27 19.52 -4.58
N THR A 11 4.06 20.52 -4.18
CA THR A 11 4.47 21.61 -5.08
C THR A 11 5.68 21.12 -5.88
N LEU A 12 5.61 21.21 -7.21
CA LEU A 12 6.69 20.80 -8.09
C LEU A 12 7.33 22.03 -8.73
N GLU A 13 8.65 22.10 -8.72
CA GLU A 13 9.43 23.13 -9.40
C GLU A 13 10.36 22.45 -10.40
N ASN A 14 10.11 22.65 -11.70
CA ASN A 14 10.91 22.05 -12.79
C ASN A 14 11.05 20.51 -12.73
N VAL A 15 10.13 19.81 -12.06
CA VAL A 15 10.10 18.35 -11.92
C VAL A 15 8.74 17.81 -12.37
N THR A 16 8.73 16.71 -13.12
CA THR A 16 7.51 15.98 -13.52
C THR A 16 7.73 14.46 -13.41
N ASN A 17 6.71 13.65 -13.65
CA ASN A 17 6.79 12.19 -13.67
C ASN A 17 7.35 11.57 -12.37
N LEU A 18 7.02 12.17 -11.22
CA LEU A 18 7.37 11.65 -9.90
C LEU A 18 6.59 10.35 -9.64
N ARG A 19 7.30 9.24 -9.44
CA ARG A 19 6.68 7.93 -9.24
C ARG A 19 7.60 7.00 -8.44
N PRO A 20 7.03 5.99 -7.77
CA PRO A 20 7.82 4.86 -7.30
C PRO A 20 8.47 4.12 -8.47
N VAL A 21 9.68 3.63 -8.28
CA VAL A 21 10.45 2.86 -9.27
C VAL A 21 10.96 1.58 -8.61
N GLY A 22 10.90 0.46 -9.34
CA GLY A 22 11.31 -0.86 -8.86
C GLY A 22 10.20 -1.61 -8.11
N GLU A 23 10.22 -2.93 -8.21
CA GLU A 23 9.29 -3.79 -7.46
C GLU A 23 9.63 -3.86 -5.96
N ASP A 24 10.84 -3.44 -5.59
CA ASP A 24 11.37 -3.36 -4.24
C ASP A 24 11.06 -2.02 -3.54
N PHE A 25 10.41 -1.07 -4.23
CA PHE A 25 9.96 0.19 -3.64
C PHE A 25 9.11 -0.06 -2.39
N ARG A 26 9.47 0.62 -1.30
CA ARG A 26 8.86 0.41 0.02
C ARG A 26 7.76 1.42 0.29
N TRP A 27 6.52 0.93 0.34
CA TRP A 27 5.37 1.70 0.78
C TRP A 27 5.27 1.62 2.30
N TYR A 28 5.82 2.61 3.01
CA TYR A 28 5.73 2.70 4.46
C TYR A 28 4.34 3.18 4.89
N LEU A 29 3.64 2.36 5.68
CA LEU A 29 2.25 2.57 6.10
C LEU A 29 2.07 2.31 7.60
N LYS A 30 1.10 3.01 8.17
CA LYS A 30 0.45 2.69 9.45
C LYS A 30 -0.88 2.03 9.14
N MET A 31 -1.09 0.81 9.60
CA MET A 31 -2.29 0.04 9.24
C MET A 31 -3.26 -0.05 10.43
N LYS A 32 -4.55 0.06 10.13
CA LYS A 32 -5.65 -0.11 11.09
C LYS A 32 -6.34 -1.45 10.87
N CYS A 33 -6.51 -2.22 11.94
CA CYS A 33 -7.30 -3.44 11.91
C CYS A 33 -8.78 -3.09 11.71
N GLY A 34 -9.39 -3.59 10.63
CA GLY A 34 -10.81 -3.35 10.34
C GLY A 34 -11.78 -3.99 11.33
N ASN A 35 -11.30 -4.86 12.21
CA ASN A 35 -12.12 -5.56 13.20
C ASN A 35 -12.19 -4.87 14.56
N CYS A 36 -11.04 -4.54 15.14
CA CYS A 36 -10.94 -3.97 16.50
C CYS A 36 -10.41 -2.55 16.53
N GLY A 37 -9.99 -2.00 15.38
CA GLY A 37 -9.48 -0.64 15.29
C GLY A 37 -8.02 -0.44 15.69
N GLU A 38 -7.33 -1.48 16.15
CA GLU A 38 -5.89 -1.42 16.51
C GLU A 38 -5.05 -0.86 15.35
N ILE A 39 -4.18 0.12 15.65
CA ILE A 39 -3.29 0.76 14.67
C ILE A 39 -1.84 0.37 14.98
N SER A 40 -1.07 0.01 13.95
CA SER A 40 0.31 -0.43 14.15
C SER A 40 1.20 0.65 14.81
N GLU A 41 1.87 0.30 15.92
CA GLU A 41 2.78 1.18 16.65
C GLU A 41 4.04 1.56 15.86
N LYS A 42 4.57 0.64 15.03
CA LYS A 42 5.72 0.90 14.17
C LYS A 42 5.29 1.07 12.72
N TRP A 43 6.10 1.80 11.95
CA TRP A 43 5.98 1.80 10.50
C TRP A 43 6.22 0.41 9.96
N GLN A 44 5.38 0.00 9.02
CA GLN A 44 5.53 -1.25 8.29
C GLN A 44 5.67 -0.89 6.82
N TYR A 45 6.50 -1.61 6.07
CA TYR A 45 6.55 -1.44 4.63
C TYR A 45 5.98 -2.67 3.92
N ILE A 46 5.37 -2.42 2.77
CA ILE A 46 5.01 -3.44 1.79
C ILE A 46 5.69 -3.11 0.46
N ARG A 47 6.02 -4.14 -0.31
CA ARG A 47 6.64 -4.01 -1.64
C ARG A 47 5.84 -4.78 -2.67
N LEU A 48 6.01 -4.45 -3.94
CA LEU A 48 5.32 -5.13 -5.02
C LEU A 48 5.86 -6.55 -5.22
N MET A 49 7.17 -6.73 -5.03
CA MET A 49 7.84 -8.02 -5.11
C MET A 49 7.47 -9.01 -3.99
N ASP A 50 6.92 -8.51 -2.87
CA ASP A 50 6.48 -9.36 -1.77
C ASP A 50 5.14 -10.01 -2.15
N SER A 51 5.06 -11.33 -2.04
CA SER A 51 3.84 -12.08 -2.34
C SER A 51 3.68 -13.22 -1.34
N VAL A 52 2.58 -13.19 -0.59
CA VAL A 52 2.23 -14.18 0.43
C VAL A 52 0.91 -14.83 0.02
N ALA A 53 0.90 -16.16 -0.08
CA ALA A 53 -0.28 -16.92 -0.43
C ALA A 53 -1.39 -16.76 0.61
N LEU A 54 -2.62 -16.50 0.15
CA LEU A 54 -3.80 -16.44 1.01
C LEU A 54 -4.43 -17.82 1.17
N LYS A 55 -4.93 -18.12 2.38
CA LYS A 55 -5.67 -19.35 2.64
C LYS A 55 -6.92 -19.46 1.77
N GLY A 56 -7.24 -20.68 1.34
CA GLY A 56 -8.47 -21.00 0.61
C GLY A 56 -8.46 -20.58 -0.86
N GLY A 57 -7.29 -20.53 -1.50
CA GLY A 57 -7.20 -20.28 -2.96
C GLY A 57 -7.56 -18.87 -3.39
N ARG A 58 -7.53 -17.89 -2.47
CA ARG A 58 -7.94 -16.49 -2.72
C ARG A 58 -6.85 -15.63 -3.40
N GLY A 59 -5.85 -16.27 -4.00
CA GLY A 59 -4.68 -15.59 -4.58
C GLY A 59 -3.60 -15.27 -3.56
N SER A 60 -2.91 -14.15 -3.75
CA SER A 60 -1.80 -13.68 -2.93
C SER A 60 -2.01 -12.25 -2.45
N ALA A 61 -1.24 -11.82 -1.47
CA ALA A 61 -1.21 -10.44 -1.00
C ALA A 61 0.23 -9.98 -0.75
N SER A 62 0.48 -8.67 -0.84
CA SER A 62 1.79 -8.09 -0.54
C SER A 62 2.20 -8.26 0.93
N MET A 63 1.22 -8.39 1.82
CA MET A 63 1.44 -8.72 3.23
C MET A 63 0.22 -9.41 3.83
N VAL A 64 0.48 -10.39 4.71
CA VAL A 64 -0.50 -11.01 5.61
C VAL A 64 0.01 -10.87 7.03
N GLN A 65 -0.81 -10.33 7.94
CA GLN A 65 -0.43 -10.15 9.34
C GLN A 65 -1.58 -10.47 10.29
N LYS A 66 -1.22 -11.06 11.44
CA LYS A 66 -2.14 -11.29 12.55
C LYS A 66 -2.22 -10.03 13.41
N CYS A 67 -3.42 -9.52 13.65
CA CYS A 67 -3.63 -8.38 14.54
C CYS A 67 -3.17 -8.74 15.96
N LYS A 68 -2.31 -7.90 16.56
CA LYS A 68 -1.75 -8.13 17.89
C LYS A 68 -2.80 -8.10 19.01
N LEU A 69 -3.89 -7.36 18.81
CA LEU A 69 -4.97 -7.24 19.80
C LEU A 69 -6.02 -8.36 19.65
N CYS A 70 -6.68 -8.44 18.49
CA CYS A 70 -7.82 -9.36 18.30
C CYS A 70 -7.49 -10.67 17.60
N ALA A 71 -6.21 -10.95 17.32
CA ALA A 71 -5.75 -12.17 16.66
C ALA A 71 -6.28 -12.43 15.24
N ARG A 72 -7.11 -11.54 14.67
CA ARG A 72 -7.62 -11.66 13.29
C ARG A 72 -6.49 -11.55 12.27
N GLU A 73 -6.48 -12.47 11.30
CA GLU A 73 -5.60 -12.41 10.13
C GLU A 73 -6.13 -11.36 9.14
N ASN A 74 -5.29 -10.40 8.76
CA ASN A 74 -5.60 -9.36 7.79
C ASN A 74 -4.55 -9.39 6.67
N SER A 75 -4.93 -8.93 5.49
CA SER A 75 -4.06 -8.84 4.33
C SER A 75 -4.19 -7.50 3.63
N ILE A 76 -3.13 -7.10 2.93
CA ILE A 76 -3.10 -5.92 2.06
C ILE A 76 -2.32 -6.25 0.78
N GLU A 77 -2.82 -5.79 -0.35
CA GLU A 77 -2.25 -6.05 -1.68
C GLU A 77 -2.06 -4.72 -2.42
N ILE A 78 -0.87 -4.54 -3.01
CA ILE A 78 -0.62 -3.43 -3.93
C ILE A 78 -1.14 -3.84 -5.31
N LEU A 79 -2.06 -3.04 -5.86
CA LEU A 79 -2.56 -3.26 -7.21
C LEU A 79 -1.61 -2.59 -8.21
N SER A 80 -0.68 -3.35 -8.79
CA SER A 80 0.36 -2.83 -9.72
C SER A 80 -0.19 -1.92 -10.83
N SER A 81 -1.32 -2.29 -11.43
CA SER A 81 -1.99 -1.54 -12.51
C SER A 81 -2.51 -0.17 -12.09
N THR A 82 -2.58 0.11 -10.78
CA THR A 82 -3.07 1.37 -10.22
C THR A 82 -1.97 2.37 -9.87
N ILE A 83 -0.69 1.97 -9.96
CA ILE A 83 0.44 2.87 -9.72
C ILE A 83 0.50 3.90 -10.85
N LYS A 84 0.47 5.19 -10.50
CA LYS A 84 0.51 6.33 -11.44
C LYS A 84 1.61 7.31 -11.08
N SER A 85 2.11 8.01 -12.09
CA SER A 85 3.03 9.14 -11.92
C SER A 85 2.29 10.40 -11.49
N TYR A 86 2.88 11.17 -10.58
CA TYR A 86 2.50 12.53 -10.25
C TYR A 86 3.22 13.49 -11.22
N ASN A 87 2.44 14.18 -12.05
CA ASN A 87 2.95 15.04 -13.12
C ASN A 87 2.66 16.51 -12.81
N VAL A 88 3.41 17.41 -13.45
CA VAL A 88 3.05 18.83 -13.49
C VAL A 88 1.69 18.96 -14.18
N SER A 89 0.75 19.61 -13.51
CA SER A 89 -0.49 20.01 -14.14
C SER A 89 -0.19 21.25 -14.98
N PHE A 90 0.01 21.08 -16.28
CA PHE A 90 -0.02 22.21 -17.19
C PHE A 90 -1.48 22.65 -17.27
N LEU A 91 -1.83 23.73 -16.57
CA LEU A 91 -3.01 24.50 -16.92
C LEU A 91 -2.68 25.18 -18.25
N LEU A 92 -3.20 24.62 -19.34
CA LEU A 92 -3.43 25.30 -20.60
C LEU A 92 -4.94 25.40 -20.82
#